data_AF-A0A8H4LGL5-F1
#
_entry.id   AF-A0A8H4LGL5-F1
#
_cell.length_a   1.000
_cell.length_b   1.000
_cell.length_c   1.000
_cell.angle_alpha   90.00
_cell.angle_beta   90.00
_cell.angle_gamma   90.00
#
_symmetry.space_group_name_H-M   'P 1'
#
loop_
_entity.id
_entity.type
_entity.pdbx_description
1 polymer ?
#
loop_
_entity_poly.entity_id
_entity_poly.type
_entity_poly.pdbx_seq_one_letter_code
_entity_poly.pdbx_strand_id
1 'polypeptide(L)'
;MMCRRQLATTIAAWLGLWARPIAGAGLYAYNTDRTVQVAAQDPESGDIWYSNCNSETTPIFPLDKPNVLPVKSKARNGTALTAAGWWDSQKIIASVFYQTEEFVIVNGYFECDMDSGKFIRKGEYPISETAQVDSVHQETGLSVSLLGSTEGYRVFYHNEDRQLMMMSYTADTNWVDGGAVSLDKGAGPAIGSGFYGKMNISAVMPRGQDNMEVTRFGGDDKWHLAAFPQPLNGSYTNNTKPAKIEVSTTVEPQFDLPAWDAKVESIALAVDSSRDRSIFYIGSDNQLYQVTEEDSKWKLASNQTEKIWPTADNSSAGVAVAYQQSSGETWVYYWSNSSIIQAHRKNSQDWESFTTLPAKGTDSSDDTGVTGGDDNSSSDDTTTDSSTSSGLSTGAKAGIGVGVSLGAIIAGGLIFFFLRRRSKSKKAVGTHQSANELEAKGYTYDPATATSSPPPQYAKENQAPLEMDTAPPPAELPQPPVVYELPVHHGR
;
A
#
# COMPACT_ATOMS: atom_id res chain seq x y z
N MET A 1 37.99 19.01 61.83
CA MET A 1 37.08 17.85 62.02
C MET A 1 35.67 18.29 61.60
N MET A 2 35.43 18.40 60.29
CA MET A 2 34.85 17.37 59.42
C MET A 2 33.37 17.06 59.69
N CYS A 3 32.54 17.79 58.95
CA CYS A 3 31.45 17.30 58.10
C CYS A 3 30.41 16.34 58.72
N ARG A 4 29.32 16.93 59.23
CA ARG A 4 28.03 16.26 59.44
C ARG A 4 26.91 17.20 59.02
N ARG A 5 26.63 17.29 57.71
CA ARG A 5 25.40 17.84 57.13
C ARG A 5 25.47 17.68 55.60
N GLN A 6 25.22 16.47 55.13
CA GLN A 6 24.84 16.13 53.74
C GLN A 6 24.92 14.61 53.62
N LEU A 7 23.83 13.90 53.91
CA LEU A 7 23.62 12.50 53.56
C LEU A 7 22.20 12.11 53.98
N ALA A 8 21.20 12.78 53.39
CA ALA A 8 19.79 12.41 53.54
C ALA A 8 18.95 13.00 52.40
N THR A 9 19.42 12.90 51.14
CA THR A 9 18.65 13.34 49.97
C THR A 9 19.23 12.76 48.67
N THR A 10 19.40 11.45 48.55
CA THR A 10 19.81 10.85 47.25
C THR A 10 19.49 9.36 47.09
N ILE A 11 18.41 8.86 47.70
CA ILE A 11 17.90 7.50 47.38
C ILE A 11 16.36 7.54 47.35
N ALA A 12 15.81 8.32 46.42
CA ALA A 12 14.39 8.31 46.05
C ALA A 12 14.17 8.88 44.64
N ALA A 13 15.11 8.63 43.72
CA ALA A 13 15.06 9.15 42.34
C ALA A 13 15.53 8.11 41.30
N TRP A 14 15.28 6.82 41.56
CA TRP A 14 15.68 5.72 40.67
C TRP A 14 14.63 4.58 40.58
N LEU A 15 13.35 4.91 40.70
CA LEU A 15 12.23 3.99 40.42
C LEU A 15 11.10 4.66 39.61
N GLY A 16 11.45 5.65 38.78
CA GLY A 16 10.47 6.41 37.98
C GLY A 16 10.93 6.73 36.55
N LEU A 17 11.90 5.98 36.02
CA LEU A 17 12.13 5.92 34.57
C LEU A 17 11.77 4.51 34.11
N TRP A 18 11.20 4.42 32.91
CA TRP A 18 10.72 3.23 32.21
C TRP A 18 9.25 2.84 32.45
N ALA A 19 8.36 3.81 32.25
CA ALA A 19 7.22 3.59 31.35
C ALA A 19 7.20 4.76 30.38
N ARG A 20 8.02 4.69 29.32
CA ARG A 20 7.64 5.43 28.12
C ARG A 20 6.30 4.82 27.70
N PRO A 21 5.21 5.60 27.47
CA PRO A 21 4.09 5.03 26.73
C PRO A 21 4.70 4.52 25.43
N ILE A 22 4.63 3.22 25.21
CA ILE A 22 5.21 2.63 24.02
C ILE A 22 4.48 3.27 22.85
N ALA A 23 5.31 3.79 21.95
CA ALA A 23 4.92 4.50 20.76
C ALA A 23 3.95 3.66 19.92
N GLY A 24 2.84 4.29 19.54
CA GLY A 24 1.93 3.93 18.45
C GLY A 24 1.63 2.46 18.21
N ALA A 25 0.43 2.02 18.62
CA ALA A 25 -0.15 0.77 18.18
C ALA A 25 -0.67 0.94 16.74
N GLY A 26 0.20 0.65 15.76
CA GLY A 26 -0.15 0.71 14.35
C GLY A 26 -1.50 0.02 14.11
N LEU A 27 -2.43 0.70 13.45
CA LEU A 27 -3.81 0.28 13.26
C LEU A 27 -4.12 0.28 11.76
N TYR A 28 -4.75 -0.78 11.26
CA TYR A 28 -5.29 -0.79 9.91
C TYR A 28 -6.75 -1.21 9.88
N ALA A 29 -7.43 -0.79 8.82
CA ALA A 29 -8.73 -1.26 8.44
C ALA A 29 -8.80 -1.36 6.90
N TYR A 30 -9.45 -2.39 6.37
CA TYR A 30 -9.77 -2.46 4.94
C TYR A 30 -11.12 -3.12 4.71
N ASN A 31 -11.83 -2.63 3.70
CA ASN A 31 -13.13 -3.17 3.32
C ASN A 31 -12.99 -4.42 2.44
N THR A 32 -13.91 -5.35 2.58
CA THR A 32 -14.14 -6.45 1.63
C THR A 32 -15.63 -6.52 1.30
N ASP A 33 -16.00 -7.26 0.26
CA ASP A 33 -17.43 -7.47 -0.06
C ASP A 33 -18.19 -8.24 1.03
N ARG A 34 -17.50 -8.82 2.03
CA ARG A 34 -18.12 -9.53 3.15
C ARG A 34 -18.22 -8.65 4.40
N THR A 35 -17.10 -8.09 4.85
CA THR A 35 -17.00 -7.24 6.04
C THR A 35 -15.71 -6.44 6.02
N VAL A 36 -15.60 -5.43 6.87
CA VAL A 36 -14.33 -4.76 7.17
C VAL A 36 -13.42 -5.70 7.99
N GLN A 37 -12.13 -5.57 7.81
CA GLN A 37 -11.11 -6.26 8.59
C GLN A 37 -10.30 -5.22 9.35
N VAL A 38 -10.06 -5.45 10.65
CA VAL A 38 -9.37 -4.51 11.54
C VAL A 38 -8.24 -5.23 12.26
N ALA A 39 -7.09 -4.58 12.37
CA ALA A 39 -5.98 -5.09 13.18
C ALA A 39 -5.20 -3.95 13.84
N ALA A 40 -4.62 -4.25 14.99
CA ALA A 40 -3.78 -3.36 15.76
C ALA A 40 -2.49 -4.07 16.19
N GLN A 41 -1.38 -3.34 16.30
CA GLN A 41 -0.19 -3.86 16.97
C GLN A 41 -0.38 -3.77 18.48
N ASP A 42 -0.12 -4.87 19.20
CA ASP A 42 0.01 -4.83 20.65
C ASP A 42 1.29 -4.10 21.05
N PRO A 43 1.22 -3.01 21.83
CA PRO A 43 2.39 -2.23 22.20
C PRO A 43 3.38 -3.01 23.09
N GLU A 44 2.93 -4.03 23.83
CA GLU A 44 3.80 -4.78 24.74
C GLU A 44 4.65 -5.83 23.99
N SER A 45 3.99 -6.70 23.22
CA SER A 45 4.65 -7.78 22.48
C SER A 45 5.18 -7.36 21.11
N GLY A 46 4.56 -6.35 20.48
CA GLY A 46 4.75 -6.02 19.07
C GLY A 46 3.99 -6.95 18.11
N ASP A 47 3.21 -7.90 18.64
CA ASP A 47 2.38 -8.80 17.83
C ASP A 47 1.25 -8.03 17.15
N ILE A 48 0.83 -8.50 15.98
CA ILE A 48 -0.29 -7.91 15.26
C ILE A 48 -1.56 -8.69 15.61
N TRP A 49 -2.46 -8.06 16.38
CA TRP A 49 -3.76 -8.62 16.73
C TRP A 49 -4.80 -8.24 15.70
N TYR A 50 -5.66 -9.18 15.31
CA TYR A 50 -6.64 -8.95 14.25
C TYR A 50 -8.05 -9.45 14.58
N SER A 51 -9.05 -8.82 13.96
CA SER A 51 -10.45 -9.23 14.04
C SER A 51 -10.68 -10.60 13.41
N ASN A 52 -11.61 -11.41 13.91
CA ASN A 52 -11.98 -12.68 13.27
C ASN A 52 -12.21 -12.50 11.77
N CYS A 53 -11.46 -13.24 10.95
CA CYS A 53 -11.48 -13.04 9.51
C CYS A 53 -12.74 -13.57 8.81
N ASN A 54 -13.59 -14.28 9.55
CA ASN A 54 -14.88 -14.78 9.09
C ASN A 54 -16.07 -13.97 9.64
N SER A 55 -15.83 -12.82 10.29
CA SER A 55 -16.91 -11.91 10.75
C SER A 55 -17.87 -11.59 9.60
N GLU A 56 -19.17 -11.42 9.91
CA GLU A 56 -20.19 -11.17 8.87
C GLU A 56 -20.67 -9.72 8.81
N THR A 57 -20.58 -8.99 9.93
CA THR A 57 -21.09 -7.62 10.03
C THR A 57 -20.04 -6.72 10.66
N THR A 58 -20.21 -6.36 11.93
CA THR A 58 -19.21 -5.63 12.71
C THR A 58 -18.03 -6.57 13.01
N PRO A 59 -16.78 -6.14 12.77
CA PRO A 59 -15.61 -6.97 13.06
C PRO A 59 -15.55 -7.37 14.53
N ILE A 60 -15.40 -8.67 14.81
CA ILE A 60 -15.18 -9.17 16.17
C ILE A 60 -13.69 -9.10 16.45
N PHE A 61 -13.25 -8.35 17.47
CA PHE A 61 -11.84 -8.11 17.78
C PHE A 61 -11.51 -8.67 19.19
N PRO A 62 -11.09 -9.94 19.31
CA PRO A 62 -10.89 -10.55 20.61
C PRO A 62 -9.75 -9.90 21.41
N LEU A 63 -10.02 -9.49 22.65
CA LEU A 63 -9.00 -8.91 23.55
C LEU A 63 -8.52 -9.90 24.62
N ASP A 64 -9.40 -10.79 25.11
CA ASP A 64 -9.04 -11.77 26.14
C ASP A 64 -8.12 -12.88 25.61
N LYS A 65 -8.37 -13.30 24.36
CA LYS A 65 -7.58 -14.28 23.62
C LYS A 65 -7.37 -13.76 22.20
N PRO A 66 -6.47 -12.78 22.01
CA PRO A 66 -6.28 -12.14 20.73
C PRO A 66 -5.89 -13.13 19.64
N ASN A 67 -6.42 -12.90 18.44
CA ASN A 67 -5.88 -13.59 17.28
C ASN A 67 -4.57 -12.91 16.89
N VAL A 68 -3.46 -13.64 16.96
CA VAL A 68 -2.14 -13.13 16.56
C VAL A 68 -1.86 -13.51 15.11
N LEU A 69 -1.56 -12.51 14.28
CA LEU A 69 -1.26 -12.71 12.87
C LEU A 69 0.01 -13.56 12.73
N PRO A 70 -0.02 -14.71 12.02
CA PRO A 70 1.12 -15.62 11.98
C PRO A 70 2.18 -15.11 11.00
N VAL A 71 2.96 -14.10 11.40
CA VAL A 71 4.11 -13.58 10.63
C VAL A 71 5.35 -14.46 10.80
N LYS A 72 6.25 -14.44 9.82
CA LYS A 72 7.56 -15.11 9.88
C LYS A 72 8.65 -14.13 10.30
N SER A 73 8.61 -12.92 9.74
CA SER A 73 9.48 -11.81 10.06
C SER A 73 8.81 -10.98 11.14
N LYS A 74 9.54 -10.71 12.23
CA LYS A 74 8.96 -10.00 13.36
C LYS A 74 8.69 -8.55 12.95
N ALA A 75 7.46 -8.09 13.18
CA ALA A 75 7.11 -6.68 13.01
C ALA A 75 7.85 -5.85 14.06
N ARG A 76 8.47 -4.74 13.64
CA ARG A 76 9.10 -3.79 14.57
C ARG A 76 8.01 -3.25 15.50
N ASN A 77 8.31 -3.15 16.80
CA ASN A 77 7.37 -2.51 17.74
C ASN A 77 7.21 -1.02 17.37
N GLY A 78 5.98 -0.54 17.28
CA GLY A 78 5.64 0.78 16.78
C GLY A 78 5.86 0.93 15.27
N THR A 79 5.70 -0.14 14.49
CA THR A 79 5.65 -0.03 13.02
C THR A 79 4.29 0.50 12.61
N ALA A 80 4.26 1.34 11.57
CA ALA A 80 3.01 1.56 10.86
C ALA A 80 2.50 0.22 10.32
N LEU A 81 1.19 0.03 10.36
CA LEU A 81 0.51 -1.11 9.74
C LEU A 81 -0.45 -0.62 8.67
N THR A 82 -0.50 -1.34 7.56
CA THR A 82 -1.51 -1.12 6.53
C THR A 82 -1.85 -2.45 5.86
N ALA A 83 -3.06 -2.58 5.35
CA ALA A 83 -3.48 -3.80 4.68
C ALA A 83 -4.53 -3.51 3.61
N ALA A 84 -4.60 -4.41 2.65
CA ALA A 84 -5.69 -4.48 1.70
C ALA A 84 -6.01 -5.95 1.41
N GLY A 85 -7.25 -6.22 1.04
CA GLY A 85 -7.73 -7.57 0.84
C GLY A 85 -9.02 -7.61 0.07
N TRP A 86 -9.53 -8.81 -0.16
CA TRP A 86 -10.78 -9.02 -0.87
C TRP A 86 -11.45 -10.31 -0.40
N TRP A 87 -12.73 -10.44 -0.72
CA TRP A 87 -13.50 -11.67 -0.59
C TRP A 87 -13.48 -12.39 -1.94
N ASP A 88 -12.99 -13.63 -1.99
CA ASP A 88 -12.89 -14.38 -3.27
C ASP A 88 -14.14 -15.22 -3.60
N SER A 89 -15.24 -15.02 -2.87
CA SER A 89 -16.46 -15.85 -2.82
C SER A 89 -16.40 -17.05 -1.88
N GLN A 90 -15.23 -17.42 -1.36
CA GLN A 90 -15.06 -18.54 -0.43
C GLN A 90 -14.41 -18.11 0.88
N LYS A 91 -13.43 -17.22 0.82
CA LYS A 91 -12.64 -16.77 1.97
C LYS A 91 -12.18 -15.33 1.81
N ILE A 92 -11.82 -14.71 2.94
CA ILE A 92 -11.10 -13.43 2.92
C ILE A 92 -9.63 -13.69 2.60
N ILE A 93 -9.11 -12.88 1.69
CA ILE A 93 -7.68 -12.77 1.40
C ILE A 93 -7.16 -11.47 2.02
N ALA A 94 -6.00 -11.51 2.65
CA ALA A 94 -5.36 -10.34 3.25
C ALA A 94 -3.91 -10.21 2.79
N SER A 95 -3.54 -9.01 2.35
CA SER A 95 -2.17 -8.56 2.19
C SER A 95 -1.87 -7.51 3.26
N VAL A 96 -1.05 -7.87 4.24
CA VAL A 96 -0.66 -7.01 5.36
C VAL A 96 0.76 -6.53 5.15
N PHE A 97 1.00 -5.25 5.41
CA PHE A 97 2.29 -4.59 5.21
C PHE A 97 2.77 -3.97 6.52
N TYR A 98 4.04 -4.22 6.83
CA TYR A 98 4.69 -3.74 8.05
C TYR A 98 6.20 -3.65 7.82
N GLN A 99 6.89 -2.93 8.71
CA GLN A 99 8.34 -2.84 8.73
C GLN A 99 8.92 -3.81 9.77
N THR A 100 10.01 -4.50 9.44
CA THR A 100 10.73 -5.39 10.37
C THR A 100 11.71 -4.61 11.25
N GLU A 101 12.30 -5.28 12.25
CA GLU A 101 13.35 -4.70 13.10
C GLU A 101 14.61 -4.29 12.30
N GLU A 102 14.84 -4.91 11.13
CA GLU A 102 15.89 -4.58 10.17
C GLU A 102 15.47 -3.51 9.15
N PHE A 103 14.33 -2.84 9.38
CA PHE A 103 13.78 -1.77 8.55
C PHE A 103 13.33 -2.18 7.13
N VAL A 104 13.24 -3.48 6.87
CA VAL A 104 12.70 -4.04 5.62
C VAL A 104 11.18 -3.93 5.63
N ILE A 105 10.59 -3.49 4.51
CA ILE A 105 9.13 -3.49 4.35
C ILE A 105 8.74 -4.87 3.83
N VAL A 106 7.84 -5.53 4.54
CA VAL A 106 7.38 -6.90 4.25
C VAL A 106 5.90 -6.87 3.86
N ASN A 107 5.54 -7.72 2.90
CA ASN A 107 4.15 -8.08 2.62
C ASN A 107 3.88 -9.51 3.08
N GLY A 108 3.03 -9.67 4.09
CA GLY A 108 2.45 -10.96 4.47
C GLY A 108 1.16 -11.22 3.70
N TYR A 109 1.04 -12.39 3.06
CA TYR A 109 -0.13 -12.83 2.32
C TYR A 109 -0.84 -13.96 3.07
N PHE A 110 -2.11 -13.76 3.39
CA PHE A 110 -2.90 -14.62 4.26
C PHE A 110 -4.23 -14.99 3.64
N GLU A 111 -4.70 -16.19 3.96
CA GLU A 111 -6.04 -16.66 3.63
C GLU A 111 -6.80 -16.94 4.92
N CYS A 112 -8.05 -16.52 4.99
CA CYS A 112 -8.92 -16.86 6.09
C CYS A 112 -9.29 -18.34 6.07
N ASP A 113 -9.09 -19.01 7.18
CA ASP A 113 -9.81 -20.23 7.51
C ASP A 113 -11.20 -19.85 8.00
N MET A 114 -12.21 -20.10 7.17
CA MET A 114 -13.58 -19.69 7.44
C MET A 114 -14.22 -20.45 8.60
N ASP A 115 -13.70 -21.63 8.95
CA ASP A 115 -14.22 -22.43 10.06
C ASP A 115 -13.71 -21.88 11.40
N SER A 116 -12.41 -21.60 11.48
CA SER A 116 -11.80 -21.10 12.72
C SER A 116 -11.81 -19.57 12.87
N GLY A 117 -12.05 -18.83 11.79
CA GLY A 117 -11.95 -17.37 11.75
C GLY A 117 -10.52 -16.85 11.85
N LYS A 118 -9.52 -17.70 11.58
CA LYS A 118 -8.10 -17.37 11.69
C LYS A 118 -7.41 -17.24 10.35
N PHE A 119 -6.44 -16.34 10.27
CA PHE A 119 -5.60 -16.21 9.09
C PHE A 119 -4.53 -17.30 9.03
N ILE A 120 -4.36 -17.91 7.86
CA ILE A 120 -3.29 -18.84 7.53
C ILE A 120 -2.31 -18.13 6.59
N ARG A 121 -1.06 -18.00 7.01
CA ARG A 121 0.00 -17.44 6.16
C ARG A 121 0.26 -18.34 4.96
N LYS A 122 0.18 -17.77 3.76
CA LYS A 122 0.52 -18.44 2.50
C LYS A 122 1.83 -17.95 1.91
N GLY A 123 2.22 -16.72 2.20
CA GLY A 123 3.49 -16.14 1.77
C GLY A 123 3.89 -14.96 2.63
N GLU A 124 5.18 -14.66 2.61
CA GLU A 124 5.73 -13.45 3.22
C GLU A 124 6.95 -13.01 2.44
N TYR A 125 6.95 -11.77 1.98
CA TYR A 125 7.87 -11.28 0.96
C TYR A 125 8.55 -9.98 1.43
N PRO A 126 9.88 -9.88 1.40
CA PRO A 126 10.60 -8.62 1.66
C PRO A 126 10.48 -7.72 0.44
N ILE A 127 9.42 -6.90 0.40
CA ILE A 127 9.03 -6.17 -0.81
C ILE A 127 9.97 -5.01 -1.11
N SER A 128 10.57 -4.36 -0.10
CA SER A 128 11.55 -3.29 -0.31
C SER A 128 12.84 -3.82 -0.95
N GLU A 129 13.29 -5.00 -0.54
CA GLU A 129 14.45 -5.66 -1.16
C GLU A 129 14.13 -6.14 -2.57
N THR A 130 12.96 -6.74 -2.78
CA THR A 130 12.50 -7.23 -4.08
C THR A 130 12.40 -6.10 -5.10
N ALA A 131 11.83 -4.96 -4.66
CA ALA A 131 11.70 -3.75 -5.46
C ALA A 131 13.04 -3.02 -5.70
N GLN A 132 14.10 -3.38 -4.95
CA GLN A 132 15.42 -2.75 -4.98
C GLN A 132 15.34 -1.24 -4.75
N VAL A 133 14.52 -0.81 -3.77
CA VAL A 133 14.41 0.61 -3.41
C VAL A 133 15.72 1.11 -2.81
N ASP A 134 16.07 2.36 -3.09
CA ASP A 134 17.35 2.95 -2.65
C ASP A 134 17.49 2.99 -1.12
N SER A 135 16.42 3.36 -0.40
CA SER A 135 16.42 3.43 1.06
C SER A 135 15.01 3.42 1.65
N VAL A 136 14.89 3.00 2.91
CA VAL A 136 13.65 3.04 3.69
C VAL A 136 13.93 3.74 5.02
N HIS A 137 13.10 4.71 5.40
CA HIS A 137 13.21 5.37 6.69
C HIS A 137 12.94 4.38 7.84
N GLN A 138 13.77 4.40 8.89
CA GLN A 138 13.63 3.55 10.08
C GLN A 138 12.28 3.71 10.84
N GLU A 139 11.61 4.84 10.65
CA GLU A 139 10.29 5.18 11.20
C GLU A 139 9.31 5.51 10.07
N THR A 140 9.34 4.77 8.97
CA THR A 140 8.42 5.02 7.86
C THR A 140 6.97 4.76 8.29
N GLY A 141 6.06 5.68 7.95
CA GLY A 141 4.66 5.31 7.78
C GLY A 141 4.47 4.33 6.63
N LEU A 142 3.29 3.72 6.60
CA LEU A 142 2.88 2.84 5.51
C LEU A 142 1.42 3.11 5.16
N SER A 143 1.13 3.16 3.88
CA SER A 143 -0.23 3.12 3.37
C SER A 143 -0.30 2.30 2.10
N VAL A 144 -1.44 1.68 1.80
CA VAL A 144 -1.59 0.84 0.63
C VAL A 144 -2.89 1.14 -0.10
N SER A 145 -2.82 1.16 -1.43
CA SER A 145 -3.98 1.17 -2.32
C SER A 145 -3.94 -0.08 -3.20
N LEU A 146 -5.01 -0.89 -3.15
CA LEU A 146 -5.22 -2.04 -4.02
C LEU A 146 -6.18 -1.65 -5.16
N LEU A 147 -5.64 -1.48 -6.35
CA LEU A 147 -6.31 -0.88 -7.51
C LEU A 147 -7.01 -1.93 -8.42
N GLY A 148 -7.23 -3.14 -7.88
CA GLY A 148 -7.80 -4.28 -8.59
C GLY A 148 -6.75 -5.23 -9.19
N SER A 149 -7.21 -6.25 -9.91
CA SER A 149 -6.35 -7.37 -10.36
C SER A 149 -5.33 -7.00 -11.44
N THR A 150 -5.60 -5.95 -12.21
CA THR A 150 -4.68 -5.48 -13.27
C THR A 150 -3.65 -4.52 -12.71
N GLU A 151 -4.10 -3.46 -12.04
CA GLU A 151 -3.23 -2.39 -11.56
C GLU A 151 -2.49 -2.78 -10.27
N GLY A 152 -3.01 -3.73 -9.50
CA GLY A 152 -2.36 -4.31 -8.33
C GLY A 152 -2.17 -3.32 -7.18
N TYR A 153 -1.03 -3.39 -6.49
CA TYR A 153 -0.77 -2.63 -5.27
C TYR A 153 0.07 -1.38 -5.53
N ARG A 154 -0.21 -0.33 -4.76
CA ARG A 154 0.68 0.80 -4.53
C ARG A 154 0.91 0.93 -3.04
N VAL A 155 2.16 0.72 -2.60
CA VAL A 155 2.57 0.83 -1.20
C VAL A 155 3.38 2.11 -1.05
N PHE A 156 2.91 3.00 -0.18
CA PHE A 156 3.54 4.27 0.10
C PHE A 156 4.41 4.16 1.35
N TYR A 157 5.60 4.72 1.29
CA TYR A 157 6.60 4.69 2.36
C TYR A 157 7.49 5.94 2.28
N HIS A 158 8.35 6.12 3.27
CA HIS A 158 9.35 7.18 3.32
C HIS A 158 10.75 6.63 3.02
N ASN A 159 11.52 7.36 2.21
CA ASN A 159 12.98 7.14 2.13
C ASN A 159 13.72 7.76 3.33
N GLU A 160 15.04 7.61 3.41
CA GLU A 160 15.86 8.17 4.51
C GLU A 160 15.69 9.70 4.73
N ASP A 161 15.32 10.45 3.70
CA ASP A 161 15.10 11.90 3.78
C ASP A 161 13.68 12.28 4.27
N ARG A 162 12.81 11.29 4.56
CA ARG A 162 11.36 11.44 4.79
C ARG A 162 10.62 12.03 3.59
N GLN A 163 11.05 11.72 2.38
CA GLN A 163 10.28 11.99 1.17
C GLN A 163 9.30 10.85 0.92
N LEU A 164 8.18 11.17 0.29
CA LEU A 164 7.13 10.18 0.02
C LEU A 164 7.47 9.40 -1.25
N MET A 165 7.64 8.10 -1.08
CA MET A 165 8.01 7.14 -2.12
C MET A 165 6.93 6.09 -2.32
N MET A 166 7.05 5.32 -3.40
CA MET A 166 6.12 4.26 -3.76
C MET A 166 6.85 3.01 -4.20
N MET A 167 6.36 1.85 -3.76
CA MET A 167 6.57 0.57 -4.44
C MET A 167 5.27 0.17 -5.15
N SER A 168 5.41 -0.52 -6.28
CA SER A 168 4.26 -1.00 -7.05
C SER A 168 4.36 -2.49 -7.34
N TYR A 169 3.22 -3.16 -7.36
CA TYR A 169 3.10 -4.56 -7.77
C TYR A 169 2.00 -4.69 -8.81
N THR A 170 2.28 -5.43 -9.88
CA THR A 170 1.29 -5.95 -10.83
C THR A 170 1.57 -7.43 -11.07
N ALA A 171 0.61 -8.14 -11.69
CA ALA A 171 0.82 -9.54 -12.08
C ALA A 171 1.96 -9.73 -13.09
N ASP A 172 2.36 -8.68 -13.81
CA ASP A 172 3.36 -8.74 -14.88
C ASP A 172 4.76 -8.32 -14.40
N THR A 173 4.86 -7.47 -13.37
CA THR A 173 6.13 -6.83 -12.95
C THR A 173 6.75 -7.41 -11.69
N ASN A 174 5.98 -8.13 -10.86
CA ASN A 174 6.30 -8.31 -9.43
C ASN A 174 6.44 -6.93 -8.72
N TRP A 175 7.04 -6.89 -7.52
CA TRP A 175 7.37 -5.66 -6.80
C TRP A 175 8.51 -4.92 -7.48
N VAL A 176 8.27 -3.65 -7.82
CA VAL A 176 9.25 -2.73 -8.41
C VAL A 176 9.21 -1.38 -7.70
N ASP A 177 10.33 -0.65 -7.74
CA ASP A 177 10.36 0.74 -7.29
C ASP A 177 9.44 1.60 -8.20
N GLY A 178 8.46 2.25 -7.57
CA GLY A 178 7.53 3.17 -8.21
C GLY A 178 8.03 4.62 -8.21
N GLY A 179 9.17 4.89 -7.57
CA GLY A 179 9.81 6.19 -7.52
C GLY A 179 9.14 7.19 -6.58
N ALA A 180 9.49 8.45 -6.77
CA ALA A 180 9.02 9.55 -5.92
C ALA A 180 7.54 9.89 -6.19
N VAL A 181 6.77 9.93 -5.10
CA VAL A 181 5.42 10.50 -5.06
C VAL A 181 5.50 11.98 -4.70
N SER A 182 6.34 12.33 -3.73
CA SER A 182 6.70 13.71 -3.42
C SER A 182 8.14 13.77 -2.92
N LEU A 183 8.90 14.72 -3.47
CA LEU A 183 10.24 15.03 -2.98
C LEU A 183 10.22 16.09 -1.88
N ASP A 184 9.05 16.61 -1.49
CA ASP A 184 8.96 17.44 -0.30
C ASP A 184 9.26 16.60 0.95
N LYS A 185 9.84 17.24 1.96
CA LYS A 185 10.23 16.56 3.18
C LYS A 185 9.06 16.48 4.15
N GLY A 186 8.57 15.28 4.41
CA GLY A 186 7.56 15.01 5.42
C GLY A 186 8.02 15.41 6.83
N ALA A 187 7.13 16.02 7.59
CA ALA A 187 7.40 16.47 8.96
C ALA A 187 7.19 15.38 10.03
N GLY A 188 6.59 14.25 9.66
CA GLY A 188 6.36 13.11 10.55
C GLY A 188 6.15 11.80 9.79
N PRO A 189 5.89 10.71 10.52
CA PRO A 189 5.87 9.38 9.94
C PRO A 189 4.55 9.04 9.23
N ALA A 190 3.44 9.69 9.57
CA ALA A 190 2.12 9.29 9.06
C ALA A 190 1.99 9.40 7.53
N ILE A 191 1.35 8.40 6.92
CA ILE A 191 0.95 8.40 5.52
C ILE A 191 -0.49 7.92 5.44
N GLY A 192 -1.35 8.69 4.76
CA GLY A 192 -2.66 8.22 4.32
C GLY A 192 -2.67 8.05 2.80
N SER A 193 -3.39 7.07 2.29
CA SER A 193 -3.64 6.94 0.85
C SER A 193 -5.04 6.43 0.59
N GLY A 194 -5.54 6.75 -0.59
CA GLY A 194 -6.83 6.30 -1.08
C GLY A 194 -6.98 6.61 -2.54
N PHE A 195 -7.92 5.94 -3.18
CA PHE A 195 -8.14 6.04 -4.61
C PHE A 195 -9.63 5.98 -4.96
N TYR A 196 -9.93 6.49 -6.15
CA TYR A 196 -11.20 6.28 -6.83
C TYR A 196 -10.98 5.68 -8.22
N GLY A 197 -11.75 4.64 -8.57
CA GLY A 197 -11.61 3.97 -9.87
C GLY A 197 -10.29 3.22 -9.99
N LYS A 198 -9.54 3.43 -11.09
CA LYS A 198 -8.32 2.65 -11.37
C LYS A 198 -7.02 3.33 -10.95
N MET A 199 -6.87 4.63 -11.20
CA MET A 199 -5.58 5.33 -11.05
C MET A 199 -5.71 6.74 -10.47
N ASN A 200 -6.90 7.17 -10.05
CA ASN A 200 -7.04 8.45 -9.34
C ASN A 200 -6.68 8.25 -7.88
N ILE A 201 -5.38 8.23 -7.60
CA ILE A 201 -4.81 7.95 -6.29
C ILE A 201 -4.42 9.26 -5.62
N SER A 202 -4.63 9.32 -4.31
CA SER A 202 -4.21 10.43 -3.46
C SER A 202 -3.40 9.86 -2.32
N ALA A 203 -2.32 10.55 -1.97
CA ALA A 203 -1.56 10.30 -0.76
C ALA A 203 -1.48 11.59 0.06
N VAL A 204 -1.45 11.46 1.37
CA VAL A 204 -1.35 12.57 2.33
C VAL A 204 -0.23 12.29 3.31
N MET A 205 0.53 13.32 3.66
CA MET A 205 1.54 13.26 4.72
C MET A 205 1.59 14.58 5.52
N PRO A 206 2.02 14.54 6.80
CA PRO A 206 2.39 15.74 7.52
C PRO A 206 3.49 16.50 6.78
N ARG A 207 3.29 17.80 6.53
CA ARG A 207 4.28 18.62 5.82
C ARG A 207 4.92 19.66 6.73
N GLY A 208 4.16 20.21 7.69
CA GLY A 208 4.65 21.25 8.58
C GLY A 208 3.94 21.27 9.93
N GLN A 209 4.21 22.32 10.70
CA GLN A 209 3.66 22.50 12.05
C GLN A 209 2.15 22.80 12.05
N ASP A 210 1.56 23.10 10.90
CA ASP A 210 0.18 23.54 10.74
C ASP A 210 -0.45 23.07 9.42
N ASN A 211 0.24 22.24 8.64
CA ASN A 211 -0.20 21.85 7.30
C ASN A 211 0.13 20.39 6.93
N MET A 212 -0.67 19.88 6.01
CA MET A 212 -0.50 18.59 5.35
C MET A 212 -0.25 18.81 3.86
N GLU A 213 0.55 17.92 3.26
CA GLU A 213 0.62 17.79 1.81
C GLU A 213 -0.39 16.75 1.33
N VAL A 214 -1.09 17.03 0.24
CA VAL A 214 -1.85 16.05 -0.52
C VAL A 214 -1.33 15.98 -1.93
N THR A 215 -0.93 14.77 -2.31
CA THR A 215 -0.32 14.50 -3.60
C THR A 215 -1.19 13.56 -4.39
N ARG A 216 -1.48 13.91 -5.65
CA ARG A 216 -2.48 13.24 -6.49
C ARG A 216 -1.89 12.76 -7.79
N PHE A 217 -2.16 11.51 -8.14
CA PHE A 217 -1.79 11.00 -9.44
C PHE A 217 -2.76 11.54 -10.51
N GLY A 218 -2.21 12.31 -11.44
CA GLY A 218 -2.94 12.94 -12.55
C GLY A 218 -2.95 12.08 -13.82
N GLY A 219 -3.75 12.47 -14.79
CA GLY A 219 -3.83 11.81 -16.11
C GLY A 219 -2.62 12.06 -17.04
N ASP A 220 -1.64 12.84 -16.59
CA ASP A 220 -0.37 13.11 -17.26
C ASP A 220 0.79 12.25 -16.74
N ASP A 221 0.46 11.14 -16.06
CA ASP A 221 1.38 10.19 -15.45
C ASP A 221 2.35 10.81 -14.43
N LYS A 222 1.89 11.86 -13.74
CA LYS A 222 2.64 12.55 -12.70
C LYS A 222 1.84 12.67 -11.42
N TRP A 223 2.58 12.76 -10.33
CA TRP A 223 2.04 13.18 -9.04
C TRP A 223 2.05 14.70 -8.97
N HIS A 224 0.91 15.31 -8.70
CA HIS A 224 0.73 16.74 -8.48
C HIS A 224 0.59 17.02 -6.99
N LEU A 225 1.36 17.98 -6.50
CA LEU A 225 1.43 18.33 -5.08
C LEU A 225 0.49 19.50 -4.80
N ALA A 226 -0.21 19.41 -3.68
CA ALA A 226 -0.99 20.48 -3.08
C ALA A 226 -0.79 20.44 -1.56
N ALA A 227 -1.14 21.50 -0.86
CA ALA A 227 -1.11 21.54 0.60
C ALA A 227 -2.33 22.28 1.14
N PHE A 228 -2.67 21.99 2.40
CA PHE A 228 -3.69 22.69 3.15
C PHE A 228 -3.33 22.69 4.65
N PRO A 229 -3.88 23.60 5.47
CA PRO A 229 -4.75 24.71 5.09
C PRO A 229 -4.04 25.80 4.28
N GLN A 230 -2.73 25.97 4.50
CA GLN A 230 -1.88 26.86 3.71
C GLN A 230 -1.56 26.22 2.34
N PRO A 231 -1.96 26.81 1.20
CA PRO A 231 -1.68 26.26 -0.12
C PRO A 231 -0.22 26.47 -0.55
N LEU A 232 0.22 25.67 -1.53
CA LEU A 232 1.51 25.84 -2.20
C LEU A 232 1.48 27.05 -3.15
N ASN A 233 2.65 27.69 -3.34
CA ASN A 233 2.83 28.87 -4.18
C ASN A 233 3.09 28.52 -5.65
N GLY A 234 2.29 27.61 -6.22
CA GLY A 234 2.45 27.19 -7.61
C GLY A 234 1.88 25.81 -7.90
N SER A 235 2.18 25.32 -9.10
CA SER A 235 1.91 23.95 -9.51
C SER A 235 3.22 23.17 -9.48
N TYR A 236 3.26 22.15 -8.62
CA TYR A 236 4.43 21.33 -8.41
C TYR A 236 4.09 19.86 -8.66
N THR A 237 5.06 19.12 -9.16
CA THR A 237 4.96 17.66 -9.35
C THR A 237 6.06 16.92 -8.60
N ASN A 238 6.01 15.58 -8.59
CA ASN A 238 7.08 14.72 -8.06
C ASN A 238 8.47 14.96 -8.68
N ASN A 239 8.56 15.63 -9.83
CA ASN A 239 9.84 16.01 -10.44
C ASN A 239 10.40 17.34 -9.92
N THR A 240 9.65 18.05 -9.07
CA THR A 240 10.05 19.34 -8.51
C THR A 240 11.14 19.12 -7.48
N LYS A 241 12.25 19.85 -7.58
CA LYS A 241 13.30 19.81 -6.56
C LYS A 241 12.75 20.29 -5.22
N PRO A 242 13.10 19.65 -4.08
CA PRO A 242 12.56 20.00 -2.77
C PRO A 242 12.65 21.50 -2.44
N ALA A 243 13.81 22.11 -2.69
CA ALA A 243 14.08 23.54 -2.44
C ALA A 243 13.26 24.54 -3.28
N LYS A 244 12.37 24.06 -4.16
CA LYS A 244 11.48 24.88 -4.99
C LYS A 244 10.01 24.78 -4.60
N ILE A 245 9.67 23.87 -3.69
CA ILE A 245 8.31 23.67 -3.21
C ILE A 245 8.08 24.67 -2.08
N GLU A 246 7.42 25.77 -2.40
CA GLU A 246 7.18 26.87 -1.46
C GLU A 246 5.70 26.96 -1.10
N VAL A 247 5.40 27.33 0.15
CA VAL A 247 4.03 27.69 0.56
C VAL A 247 3.71 29.11 0.10
N SER A 248 2.44 29.36 -0.23
CA SER A 248 1.99 30.72 -0.47
C SER A 248 2.16 31.55 0.79
N THR A 249 2.63 32.79 0.68
CA THR A 249 2.65 33.76 1.79
C THR A 249 1.58 34.85 1.63
N THR A 250 0.77 34.76 0.58
CA THR A 250 -0.21 35.78 0.19
C THR A 250 -1.66 35.31 0.34
N VAL A 251 -1.87 34.00 0.45
CA VAL A 251 -3.18 33.41 0.69
C VAL A 251 -3.29 33.09 2.18
N GLU A 252 -4.28 33.68 2.86
CA GLU A 252 -4.58 33.33 4.25
C GLU A 252 -5.41 32.04 4.33
N PRO A 253 -5.10 31.11 5.26
CA PRO A 253 -5.91 29.92 5.49
C PRO A 253 -7.34 30.25 5.89
N GLN A 254 -8.30 29.46 5.37
CA GLN A 254 -9.71 29.60 5.76
C GLN A 254 -10.06 28.89 7.07
N PHE A 255 -9.18 28.00 7.53
CA PHE A 255 -9.30 27.23 8.77
C PHE A 255 -7.91 26.80 9.23
N ASP A 256 -7.78 26.45 10.49
CA ASP A 256 -6.59 25.81 11.05
C ASP A 256 -6.86 24.32 11.29
N LEU A 257 -5.80 23.51 11.39
CA LEU A 257 -5.89 22.12 11.83
C LEU A 257 -5.98 22.07 13.36
N PRO A 258 -7.13 21.72 13.97
CA PRO A 258 -7.25 21.76 15.42
C PRO A 258 -6.36 20.71 16.09
N ALA A 259 -5.71 21.10 17.19
CA ALA A 259 -4.84 20.23 17.99
C ALA A 259 -3.78 19.44 17.18
N TRP A 260 -3.38 19.98 16.03
CA TRP A 260 -2.48 19.30 15.09
C TRP A 260 -1.07 19.10 15.67
N ASP A 261 -0.52 17.91 15.40
CA ASP A 261 0.88 17.59 15.61
C ASP A 261 1.39 16.88 14.35
N ALA A 262 2.47 17.36 13.75
CA ALA A 262 3.08 16.70 12.61
C ALA A 262 3.53 15.26 12.92
N LYS A 263 3.72 14.93 14.20
CA LYS A 263 4.12 13.59 14.68
C LYS A 263 2.94 12.68 15.01
N VAL A 264 1.73 12.99 14.53
CA VAL A 264 0.61 12.05 14.56
C VAL A 264 1.04 10.66 14.11
N GLU A 265 0.57 9.65 14.82
CA GLU A 265 0.89 8.25 14.55
C GLU A 265 0.40 7.82 13.16
N SER A 266 -0.74 8.34 12.74
CA SER A 266 -1.35 8.01 11.46
C SER A 266 -2.25 9.13 10.92
N ILE A 267 -2.49 9.07 9.62
CA ILE A 267 -3.50 9.86 8.92
C ILE A 267 -4.29 8.89 8.05
N ALA A 268 -5.60 8.89 8.18
CA ALA A 268 -6.49 8.08 7.37
C ALA A 268 -7.04 8.91 6.20
N LEU A 269 -7.10 8.33 5.00
CA LEU A 269 -7.73 8.97 3.83
C LEU A 269 -8.82 8.05 3.27
N ALA A 270 -10.04 8.58 3.16
CA ALA A 270 -11.15 7.94 2.47
C ALA A 270 -11.56 8.76 1.25
N VAL A 271 -12.14 8.07 0.26
CA VAL A 271 -12.73 8.70 -0.92
C VAL A 271 -14.17 8.19 -1.07
N ASP A 272 -15.13 9.12 -1.12
CA ASP A 272 -16.55 8.75 -1.22
C ASP A 272 -17.01 8.57 -2.68
N SER A 273 -18.31 8.29 -2.85
CA SER A 273 -18.94 8.08 -4.15
C SER A 273 -19.00 9.36 -5.02
N SER A 274 -18.91 10.55 -4.40
CA SER A 274 -18.76 11.84 -5.07
C SER A 274 -17.32 12.13 -5.50
N ARG A 275 -16.37 11.26 -5.13
CA ARG A 275 -14.91 11.40 -5.32
C ARG A 275 -14.28 12.44 -4.40
N ASP A 276 -15.02 12.87 -3.38
CA ASP A 276 -14.54 13.78 -2.37
C ASP A 276 -13.64 13.02 -1.40
N ARG A 277 -12.53 13.65 -1.01
CA ARG A 277 -11.61 13.07 -0.03
C ARG A 277 -11.97 13.53 1.36
N SER A 278 -11.94 12.60 2.30
CA SER A 278 -11.96 12.89 3.73
C SER A 278 -10.67 12.40 4.36
N ILE A 279 -9.98 13.30 5.05
CA ILE A 279 -8.75 13.02 5.81
C ILE A 279 -9.09 13.04 7.28
N PHE A 280 -8.63 12.03 8.01
CA PHE A 280 -8.88 11.85 9.43
C PHE A 280 -7.57 11.79 10.22
N TYR A 281 -7.55 12.42 11.39
CA TYR A 281 -6.46 12.32 12.36
C TYR A 281 -7.00 12.50 13.77
N ILE A 282 -6.30 11.95 14.75
CA ILE A 282 -6.56 12.21 16.17
C ILE A 282 -5.64 13.34 16.61
N GLY A 283 -6.19 14.37 17.23
CA GLY A 283 -5.45 15.53 17.72
C GLY A 283 -4.65 15.24 18.99
N SER A 284 -3.80 16.19 19.36
CA SER A 284 -3.09 16.20 20.65
C SER A 284 -4.02 16.33 21.87
N ASP A 285 -5.30 16.63 21.63
CA ASP A 285 -6.40 16.71 22.59
C ASP A 285 -7.29 15.44 22.60
N ASN A 286 -6.83 14.37 21.95
CA ASN A 286 -7.50 13.07 21.83
C ASN A 286 -8.82 13.09 21.03
N GLN A 287 -9.13 14.17 20.31
CA GLN A 287 -10.34 14.25 19.50
C GLN A 287 -10.08 13.79 18.06
N LEU A 288 -11.06 13.12 17.45
CA LEU A 288 -11.03 12.80 16.03
C LEU A 288 -11.42 14.04 15.22
N TYR A 289 -10.60 14.39 14.23
CA TYR A 289 -10.86 15.47 13.29
C TYR A 289 -11.01 14.93 11.87
N GLN A 290 -11.88 15.58 11.10
CA GLN A 290 -12.06 15.32 9.68
C GLN A 290 -11.85 16.62 8.88
N VAL A 291 -10.99 16.55 7.87
CA VAL A 291 -10.86 17.59 6.84
C VAL A 291 -11.36 17.01 5.53
N THR A 292 -12.29 17.68 4.87
CA THR A 292 -12.89 17.20 3.62
C THR A 292 -12.55 18.13 2.47
N GLU A 293 -12.31 17.54 1.30
CA GLU A 293 -12.31 18.27 0.04
C GLU A 293 -13.73 18.28 -0.50
N GLU A 294 -14.26 19.47 -0.78
CA GLU A 294 -15.52 19.66 -1.52
C GLU A 294 -15.30 20.80 -2.52
N ASP A 295 -15.76 20.62 -3.77
CA ASP A 295 -15.57 21.60 -4.85
C ASP A 295 -14.11 22.06 -5.02
N SER A 296 -13.16 21.13 -4.90
CA SER A 296 -11.70 21.38 -4.94
C SER A 296 -11.18 22.31 -3.84
N LYS A 297 -11.92 22.49 -2.74
CA LYS A 297 -11.50 23.26 -1.57
C LYS A 297 -11.51 22.38 -0.33
N TRP A 298 -10.47 22.52 0.47
CA TRP A 298 -10.40 21.88 1.77
C TRP A 298 -11.18 22.68 2.80
N LYS A 299 -11.92 21.99 3.66
CA LYS A 299 -12.61 22.57 4.80
C LYS A 299 -12.58 21.61 5.97
N LEU A 300 -12.59 22.18 7.18
CA LEU A 300 -12.82 21.41 8.39
C LEU A 300 -14.27 20.94 8.43
N ALA A 301 -14.50 19.65 8.67
CA ALA A 301 -15.84 19.13 8.90
C ALA A 301 -16.37 19.61 10.26
N SER A 302 -17.70 19.67 10.39
CA SER A 302 -18.33 19.97 11.68
C SER A 302 -17.90 18.95 12.73
N ASN A 303 -17.55 19.45 13.92
CA ASN A 303 -17.20 18.59 15.03
C ASN A 303 -18.39 17.69 15.41
N GLN A 304 -18.11 16.45 15.79
CA GLN A 304 -19.14 15.49 16.16
C GLN A 304 -19.30 15.42 17.67
N THR A 305 -20.42 14.88 18.13
CA THR A 305 -20.64 14.64 19.56
C THR A 305 -19.86 13.41 20.03
N GLU A 306 -19.61 13.29 21.35
CA GLU A 306 -18.98 12.08 21.93
C GLU A 306 -19.79 10.79 21.69
N LYS A 307 -21.09 10.91 21.38
CA LYS A 307 -21.93 9.77 20.97
C LYS A 307 -21.58 9.24 19.58
N ILE A 308 -20.95 10.06 18.74
CA ILE A 308 -20.57 9.75 17.37
C ILE A 308 -19.07 9.48 17.33
N TRP A 309 -18.25 10.39 17.85
CA TRP A 309 -16.80 10.26 17.95
C TRP A 309 -16.39 10.39 19.42
N PRO A 310 -16.27 9.29 20.17
CA PRO A 310 -15.80 9.34 21.54
C PRO A 310 -14.33 9.76 21.60
N THR A 311 -13.88 10.23 22.76
CA THR A 311 -12.48 10.62 22.95
C THR A 311 -11.55 9.41 22.82
N ALA A 312 -10.43 9.56 22.11
CA ALA A 312 -9.43 8.52 21.95
C ALA A 312 -8.64 8.28 23.25
N ASP A 313 -8.12 7.07 23.42
CA ASP A 313 -7.32 6.70 24.61
C ASP A 313 -6.01 7.49 24.69
N ASN A 314 -5.41 7.80 23.54
CA ASN A 314 -4.13 8.49 23.45
C ASN A 314 -4.21 9.71 22.52
N SER A 315 -3.36 10.70 22.80
CA SER A 315 -3.17 11.87 21.95
C SER A 315 -2.45 11.49 20.67
N SER A 316 -2.78 12.12 19.54
CA SER A 316 -2.07 11.93 18.28
C SER A 316 -2.01 10.45 17.82
N ALA A 317 -3.01 9.67 18.22
CA ALA A 317 -3.04 8.22 18.12
C ALA A 317 -3.37 7.68 16.72
N GLY A 318 -3.20 6.37 16.58
CA GLY A 318 -3.62 5.57 15.44
C GLY A 318 -5.11 5.72 15.11
N VAL A 319 -5.40 6.01 13.84
CA VAL A 319 -6.71 6.01 13.21
C VAL A 319 -6.61 5.21 11.92
N ALA A 320 -7.58 4.33 11.70
CA ALA A 320 -7.68 3.54 10.49
C ALA A 320 -9.02 3.81 9.80
N VAL A 321 -9.02 3.72 8.47
CA VAL A 321 -10.23 3.92 7.67
C VAL A 321 -10.40 2.81 6.66
N ALA A 322 -11.63 2.32 6.57
CA ALA A 322 -12.09 1.52 5.45
C ALA A 322 -13.18 2.33 4.73
N TYR A 323 -13.26 2.19 3.41
CA TYR A 323 -14.31 2.86 2.65
C TYR A 323 -14.71 2.02 1.44
N GLN A 324 -15.95 2.19 0.98
CA GLN A 324 -16.49 1.52 -0.19
C GLN A 324 -16.97 2.54 -1.22
N GLN A 325 -16.28 2.59 -2.36
CA GLN A 325 -16.47 3.64 -3.36
C GLN A 325 -17.87 3.64 -3.99
N SER A 326 -18.44 2.45 -4.23
CA SER A 326 -19.73 2.31 -4.91
C SER A 326 -20.92 2.69 -4.03
N SER A 327 -20.87 2.36 -2.73
CA SER A 327 -21.90 2.68 -1.74
C SER A 327 -21.62 3.95 -0.95
N GLY A 328 -20.47 4.59 -1.17
CA GLY A 328 -19.99 5.77 -0.45
C GLY A 328 -19.78 5.55 1.05
N GLU A 329 -19.73 4.32 1.52
CA GLU A 329 -19.61 4.02 2.94
C GLU A 329 -18.20 4.32 3.46
N THR A 330 -18.12 4.80 4.69
CA THR A 330 -16.85 5.06 5.38
C THR A 330 -16.94 4.53 6.81
N TRP A 331 -15.93 3.77 7.21
CA TRP A 331 -15.74 3.29 8.58
C TRP A 331 -14.42 3.83 9.12
N VAL A 332 -14.45 4.46 10.28
CA VAL A 332 -13.26 4.96 10.98
C VAL A 332 -13.11 4.19 12.29
N TYR A 333 -11.88 3.73 12.56
CA TYR A 333 -11.54 2.93 13.72
C TYR A 333 -10.41 3.58 14.51
N TYR A 334 -10.52 3.54 15.83
CA TYR A 334 -9.47 3.93 16.76
C TYR A 334 -9.76 3.40 18.17
N TRP A 335 -8.75 3.45 19.04
CA TRP A 335 -8.87 3.02 20.42
C TRP A 335 -9.57 4.07 21.28
N SER A 336 -10.63 3.65 21.99
CA SER A 336 -11.33 4.45 22.99
C SER A 336 -11.88 3.53 24.09
N ASN A 337 -11.62 3.91 25.33
CA ASN A 337 -11.95 3.15 26.52
C ASN A 337 -11.43 1.70 26.48
N SER A 338 -10.17 1.51 26.06
CA SER A 338 -9.49 0.21 25.95
C SER A 338 -10.16 -0.79 24.99
N SER A 339 -10.99 -0.30 24.08
CA SER A 339 -11.55 -1.09 22.97
C SER A 339 -11.41 -0.31 21.66
N ILE A 340 -11.51 -1.01 20.54
CA ILE A 340 -11.60 -0.35 19.24
C ILE A 340 -13.05 0.05 19.01
N ILE A 341 -13.29 1.31 18.68
CA ILE A 341 -14.60 1.78 18.24
C ILE A 341 -14.68 1.79 16.71
N GLN A 342 -15.90 1.76 16.21
CA GLN A 342 -16.23 1.96 14.81
C GLN A 342 -17.19 3.16 14.71
N ALA A 343 -16.72 4.23 14.08
CA ALA A 343 -17.59 5.29 13.57
C ALA A 343 -17.96 4.96 12.11
N HIS A 344 -19.23 5.06 11.75
CA HIS A 344 -19.73 4.66 10.44
C HIS A 344 -20.61 5.76 9.84
N ARG A 345 -20.52 5.93 8.52
CA ARG A 345 -21.46 6.74 7.73
C ARG A 345 -21.73 6.08 6.39
N LYS A 346 -22.94 6.29 5.87
CA LYS A 346 -23.37 5.82 4.56
C LYS A 346 -23.43 6.96 3.55
N ASN A 347 -22.53 6.99 2.56
CA ASN A 347 -22.36 8.13 1.63
C ASN A 347 -22.04 9.44 2.37
N SER A 348 -22.39 10.57 1.76
CA SER A 348 -22.32 11.92 2.32
C SER A 348 -23.43 12.20 3.35
N GLN A 349 -24.01 11.17 3.98
CA GLN A 349 -24.97 11.32 5.09
C GLN A 349 -24.24 11.63 6.40
N ASP A 350 -25.03 11.99 7.42
CA ASP A 350 -24.54 12.20 8.78
C ASP A 350 -23.90 10.93 9.34
N TRP A 351 -22.94 11.12 10.26
CA TRP A 351 -22.31 10.04 10.98
C TRP A 351 -23.30 9.38 11.96
N GLU A 352 -23.25 8.05 12.03
CA GLU A 352 -24.01 7.25 12.98
C GLU A 352 -23.34 7.29 14.37
N SER A 353 -24.08 6.86 15.40
CA SER A 353 -23.48 6.67 16.73
C SER A 353 -22.43 5.57 16.67
N PHE A 354 -21.31 5.74 17.39
CA PHE A 354 -20.24 4.74 17.35
C PHE A 354 -20.71 3.39 17.92
N THR A 355 -20.07 2.33 17.47
CA THR A 355 -20.17 1.00 18.09
C THR A 355 -18.80 0.58 18.61
N THR A 356 -18.78 -0.22 19.68
CA THR A 356 -17.54 -0.87 20.13
C THR A 356 -17.40 -2.21 19.41
N LEU A 357 -16.18 -2.58 19.02
CA LEU A 357 -15.95 -3.89 18.45
C LEU A 357 -16.14 -4.97 19.53
N PRO A 358 -16.90 -6.05 19.26
CA PRO A 358 -17.09 -7.12 20.23
C PRO A 358 -15.77 -7.81 20.59
N ALA A 359 -15.45 -7.89 21.88
CA ALA A 359 -14.19 -8.44 22.38
C ALA A 359 -14.20 -9.96 22.65
N LYS A 360 -15.35 -10.63 22.50
CA LYS A 360 -15.48 -12.09 22.66
C LYS A 360 -15.74 -12.75 21.32
N GLY A 361 -14.92 -13.74 20.98
CA GLY A 361 -15.25 -14.68 19.91
C GLY A 361 -16.49 -15.47 20.30
N THR A 362 -17.45 -15.59 19.39
CA THR A 362 -18.55 -16.55 19.53
C THR A 362 -17.96 -17.96 19.50
N ASP A 363 -17.75 -18.54 20.68
CA ASP A 363 -17.76 -19.99 20.81
C ASP A 363 -19.20 -20.44 20.53
N SER A 364 -19.40 -21.12 19.40
CA SER A 364 -20.67 -21.78 19.11
C SER A 364 -20.93 -22.86 20.16
N SER A 365 -21.72 -22.55 21.19
CA SER A 365 -22.69 -23.38 21.90
C SER A 365 -23.04 -22.72 23.24
N ASP A 366 -24.20 -22.07 23.32
CA ASP A 366 -25.19 -22.41 24.34
C ASP A 366 -26.49 -21.64 24.07
N ASP A 367 -27.48 -22.39 23.56
CA ASP A 367 -28.88 -22.14 23.82
C ASP A 367 -29.12 -22.33 25.33
N THR A 368 -29.51 -21.26 26.02
CA THR A 368 -30.40 -21.35 27.18
C THR A 368 -30.93 -19.96 27.49
N GLY A 369 -32.21 -19.77 27.17
CA GLY A 369 -32.92 -18.53 27.38
C GLY A 369 -33.23 -18.19 28.84
N VAL A 370 -33.55 -16.91 29.04
CA VAL A 370 -34.40 -16.34 30.11
C VAL A 370 -35.02 -15.07 29.49
N THR A 371 -36.21 -15.17 28.91
CA THR A 371 -37.52 -14.69 29.42
C THR A 371 -37.55 -13.28 30.02
N GLY A 372 -38.39 -12.41 29.44
CA GLY A 372 -39.03 -11.31 30.17
C GLY A 372 -39.55 -10.18 29.28
N GLY A 373 -40.86 -10.15 29.02
CA GLY A 373 -41.60 -8.91 28.70
C GLY A 373 -42.57 -9.00 27.52
N ASP A 374 -43.77 -9.53 27.76
CA ASP A 374 -44.94 -9.34 26.91
C ASP A 374 -45.35 -7.85 26.87
N ASP A 375 -45.72 -7.34 25.68
CA ASP A 375 -47.00 -6.64 25.55
C ASP A 375 -47.49 -6.58 24.09
N ASN A 376 -48.80 -6.72 23.95
CA ASN A 376 -49.57 -7.14 22.79
C ASN A 376 -50.12 -5.96 21.96
N SER A 377 -50.03 -6.02 20.63
CA SER A 377 -51.05 -5.44 19.74
C SER A 377 -50.94 -5.96 18.29
N SER A 378 -52.03 -6.61 17.86
CA SER A 378 -52.43 -6.94 16.49
C SER A 378 -52.32 -5.76 15.50
N SER A 379 -51.87 -6.02 14.26
CA SER A 379 -52.75 -6.03 13.07
C SER A 379 -51.97 -6.04 11.74
N ASP A 380 -52.59 -6.76 10.80
CA ASP A 380 -52.56 -6.67 9.33
C ASP A 380 -51.31 -7.06 8.52
N ASP A 381 -51.40 -8.31 8.08
CA ASP A 381 -51.03 -8.86 6.79
C ASP A 381 -51.26 -7.90 5.60
N THR A 382 -50.19 -7.48 4.94
CA THR A 382 -50.23 -7.11 3.51
C THR A 382 -48.91 -7.53 2.86
N THR A 383 -48.96 -8.70 2.23
CA THR A 383 -48.05 -9.16 1.19
C THR A 383 -47.91 -8.09 0.11
N THR A 384 -46.69 -7.57 -0.10
CA THR A 384 -46.32 -6.91 -1.36
C THR A 384 -44.94 -7.39 -1.78
N ASP A 385 -44.96 -8.43 -2.62
CA ASP A 385 -43.84 -8.79 -3.48
C ASP A 385 -43.41 -7.56 -4.29
N SER A 386 -42.20 -7.07 -4.03
CA SER A 386 -41.50 -6.19 -4.96
C SER A 386 -40.18 -6.85 -5.35
N SER A 387 -40.27 -7.49 -6.51
CA SER A 387 -39.20 -7.96 -7.37
C SER A 387 -37.87 -7.22 -7.21
N THR A 388 -36.89 -7.92 -6.65
CA THR A 388 -35.47 -7.61 -6.74
C THR A 388 -35.08 -7.54 -8.22
N SER A 389 -34.84 -6.33 -8.72
CA SER A 389 -34.26 -6.12 -10.03
C SER A 389 -32.80 -6.57 -10.01
N SER A 390 -32.53 -7.48 -10.94
CA SER A 390 -31.22 -8.02 -11.29
C SER A 390 -30.20 -6.92 -11.58
N GLY A 391 -29.27 -6.72 -10.66
CA GLY A 391 -28.06 -5.95 -10.88
C GLY A 391 -27.06 -6.75 -11.71
N LEU A 392 -26.93 -6.40 -13.00
CA LEU A 392 -25.78 -6.74 -13.82
C LEU A 392 -24.93 -5.49 -14.07
N SER A 393 -23.63 -5.69 -13.87
CA SER A 393 -22.45 -4.91 -14.29
C SER A 393 -21.88 -3.82 -13.36
N THR A 394 -20.80 -4.22 -12.68
CA THR A 394 -19.51 -3.52 -12.71
C THR A 394 -18.53 -4.50 -13.35
N GLY A 395 -17.95 -4.15 -14.51
CA GLY A 395 -17.35 -5.11 -15.44
C GLY A 395 -16.35 -6.11 -14.83
N ALA A 396 -16.61 -7.40 -15.10
CA ALA A 396 -15.68 -8.52 -14.95
C ALA A 396 -15.01 -8.60 -13.57
N LYS A 397 -15.58 -9.40 -12.65
CA LYS A 397 -14.96 -10.71 -12.34
C LYS A 397 -13.47 -10.67 -12.67
N ALA A 398 -12.65 -10.43 -11.65
CA ALA A 398 -11.22 -10.67 -11.64
C ALA A 398 -10.93 -12.02 -12.30
N GLY A 399 -10.78 -11.97 -13.62
CA GLY A 399 -10.74 -13.10 -14.49
C GLY A 399 -9.32 -13.61 -14.43
N ILE A 400 -9.18 -14.74 -13.75
CA ILE A 400 -8.05 -15.67 -13.86
C ILE A 400 -6.87 -15.33 -12.95
N GLY A 401 -7.04 -15.58 -11.65
CA GLY A 401 -5.94 -15.82 -10.72
C GLY A 401 -5.32 -17.23 -10.79
N VAL A 402 -5.81 -18.17 -11.64
CA VAL A 402 -5.31 -19.57 -11.68
C VAL A 402 -5.25 -20.21 -13.09
N GLY A 403 -5.52 -19.49 -14.18
CA GLY A 403 -5.72 -20.09 -15.53
C GLY A 403 -4.75 -19.63 -16.63
N VAL A 404 -3.67 -18.90 -16.31
CA VAL A 404 -2.69 -18.49 -17.34
C VAL A 404 -1.72 -19.63 -17.69
N SER A 405 -1.60 -20.65 -16.84
CA SER A 405 -0.74 -21.81 -17.09
C SER A 405 -1.25 -22.71 -18.22
N LEU A 406 -2.56 -22.86 -18.43
CA LEU A 406 -3.09 -23.63 -19.57
C LEU A 406 -3.27 -22.79 -20.85
N GLY A 407 -3.68 -21.53 -20.72
CA GLY A 407 -3.90 -20.64 -21.87
C GLY A 407 -2.60 -20.35 -22.65
N ALA A 408 -1.50 -20.08 -21.94
CA ALA A 408 -0.21 -19.80 -22.55
C ALA A 408 0.42 -21.04 -23.21
N ILE A 409 0.22 -22.24 -22.64
CA ILE A 409 0.72 -23.49 -23.24
C ILE A 409 -0.03 -23.82 -24.53
N ILE A 410 -1.37 -23.64 -24.57
CA ILE A 410 -2.16 -23.89 -25.76
C ILE A 410 -1.87 -22.85 -26.85
N ALA A 411 -1.81 -21.56 -26.50
CA ALA A 411 -1.49 -20.48 -27.44
C ALA A 411 -0.05 -20.62 -27.99
N GLY A 412 0.92 -20.89 -27.11
CA GLY A 412 2.31 -21.15 -27.50
C GLY A 412 2.47 -22.38 -28.40
N GLY A 413 1.75 -23.47 -28.08
CA GLY A 413 1.71 -24.68 -28.90
C GLY A 413 1.14 -24.45 -30.30
N LEU A 414 0.07 -23.66 -30.42
CA LEU A 414 -0.54 -23.31 -31.70
C LEU A 414 0.37 -22.42 -32.55
N ILE A 415 1.01 -21.41 -31.94
CA ILE A 415 1.95 -20.52 -32.65
C ILE A 415 3.16 -21.32 -33.17
N PHE A 416 3.76 -22.18 -32.35
CA PHE A 416 4.87 -23.03 -32.76
C PHE A 416 4.47 -24.00 -33.90
N PHE A 417 3.28 -24.59 -33.82
CA PHE A 417 2.76 -25.50 -34.86
C PHE A 417 2.58 -24.80 -36.22
N PHE A 418 2.04 -23.58 -36.24
CA PHE A 418 1.86 -22.81 -37.47
C PHE A 418 3.18 -22.33 -38.08
N LEU A 419 4.16 -21.93 -37.27
CA LEU A 419 5.49 -21.56 -37.75
C LEU A 419 6.26 -22.76 -38.33
N ARG A 420 6.14 -23.94 -37.69
CA ARG A 420 6.76 -25.18 -38.18
C ARG A 420 6.15 -25.64 -39.52
N ARG A 421 4.86 -25.38 -39.76
CA ARG A 421 4.21 -25.71 -41.04
C ARG A 421 4.63 -24.77 -42.18
N ARG A 422 5.03 -23.54 -41.87
CA ARG A 422 5.46 -22.56 -42.89
C ARG A 422 6.91 -22.75 -43.37
N SER A 423 7.77 -23.40 -42.59
CA SER A 423 9.19 -23.54 -42.91
C SER A 423 9.54 -24.65 -43.93
N LYS A 424 8.57 -25.33 -44.54
CA LYS A 424 8.84 -26.38 -45.56
C LYS A 424 8.56 -25.98 -47.01
N SER A 425 8.38 -24.69 -47.30
CA SER A 425 8.18 -24.25 -48.68
C SER A 425 9.10 -23.09 -49.08
N LYS A 426 10.16 -23.49 -49.80
CA LYS A 426 10.89 -22.77 -50.88
C LYS A 426 12.12 -21.92 -50.49
N LYS A 427 13.29 -22.49 -50.80
CA LYS A 427 14.49 -21.77 -51.30
C LYS A 427 14.53 -21.92 -52.84
N ALA A 428 14.86 -20.86 -53.58
CA ALA A 428 15.85 -20.84 -54.68
C ALA A 428 15.82 -19.54 -55.54
N VAL A 429 16.95 -18.81 -55.56
CA VAL A 429 17.72 -18.27 -56.72
C VAL A 429 17.03 -17.22 -57.65
N GLY A 430 17.63 -16.12 -58.15
CA GLY A 430 19.01 -15.61 -58.19
C GLY A 430 19.12 -14.22 -58.88
N THR A 431 20.37 -13.74 -58.94
CA THR A 431 21.06 -12.50 -59.42
C THR A 431 20.62 -11.78 -60.72
N HIS A 432 20.82 -10.44 -60.81
CA HIS A 432 21.42 -9.61 -61.90
C HIS A 432 21.38 -8.10 -61.51
N GLN A 433 22.51 -7.36 -61.34
CA GLN A 433 23.18 -6.41 -62.29
C GLN A 433 22.29 -5.24 -62.80
N SER A 434 22.67 -3.97 -63.00
CA SER A 434 23.93 -3.21 -63.05
C SER A 434 23.62 -1.69 -63.24
N ALA A 435 24.52 -0.81 -62.75
CA ALA A 435 25.05 0.45 -63.35
C ALA A 435 24.25 1.76 -63.59
N ASN A 436 25.02 2.85 -63.39
CA ASN A 436 25.02 4.22 -63.97
C ASN A 436 24.06 5.29 -63.39
N GLU A 437 24.37 6.59 -63.31
CA GLU A 437 25.57 7.46 -63.49
C GLU A 437 25.08 8.94 -63.40
N LEU A 438 25.85 9.86 -62.76
CA LEU A 438 26.00 11.35 -62.92
C LEU A 438 24.74 12.26 -63.03
N GLU A 439 24.64 13.57 -62.74
CA GLU A 439 25.49 14.79 -62.60
C GLU A 439 24.54 15.89 -61.99
N ALA A 440 24.87 16.72 -60.99
CA ALA A 440 25.66 17.99 -60.94
C ALA A 440 24.88 19.34 -61.09
N LYS A 441 25.37 20.34 -60.30
CA LYS A 441 25.24 21.83 -60.29
C LYS A 441 24.18 22.45 -59.35
N GLY A 442 24.46 23.46 -58.49
CA GLY A 442 25.70 24.17 -58.13
C GLY A 442 25.45 25.48 -57.32
N TYR A 443 26.39 25.81 -56.40
CA TYR A 443 26.87 27.11 -55.82
C TYR A 443 25.90 28.14 -55.19
N THR A 444 26.21 28.97 -54.17
CA THR A 444 27.44 29.65 -53.63
C THR A 444 27.16 30.07 -52.16
N TYR A 445 28.10 30.22 -51.20
CA TYR A 445 29.03 31.36 -51.01
C TYR A 445 29.94 31.10 -49.77
N ASP A 446 31.21 31.48 -49.86
CA ASP A 446 32.18 31.68 -48.75
C ASP A 446 33.06 32.88 -49.19
N PRO A 447 33.66 33.69 -48.28
CA PRO A 447 35.07 33.41 -47.94
C PRO A 447 35.58 33.84 -46.53
N ALA A 448 36.36 32.91 -45.93
CA ALA A 448 37.77 33.03 -45.48
C ALA A 448 38.12 33.89 -44.23
N THR A 449 39.00 33.49 -43.29
CA THR A 449 40.32 32.80 -43.36
C THR A 449 40.65 32.14 -42.00
N ALA A 450 40.97 30.84 -41.89
CA ALA A 450 42.27 30.14 -42.05
C ALA A 450 43.13 30.04 -40.77
N THR A 451 43.34 28.81 -40.23
CA THR A 451 44.64 28.11 -39.98
C THR A 451 44.39 26.73 -39.31
N SER A 452 45.32 25.81 -39.52
CA SER A 452 45.21 24.35 -39.66
C SER A 452 45.61 23.46 -38.45
N SER A 453 44.96 22.28 -38.37
CA SER A 453 45.47 20.94 -37.91
C SER A 453 45.48 20.61 -36.39
N PRO A 454 45.58 19.32 -35.96
CA PRO A 454 44.48 18.37 -35.67
C PRO A 454 44.47 17.85 -34.19
N PRO A 455 43.51 16.99 -33.75
CA PRO A 455 43.33 16.68 -32.32
C PRO A 455 44.28 15.57 -31.81
N PRO A 456 44.73 15.62 -30.53
CA PRO A 456 45.50 14.53 -29.95
C PRO A 456 44.61 13.35 -29.54
N GLN A 457 45.09 12.16 -29.91
CA GLN A 457 44.52 10.86 -29.62
C GLN A 457 44.78 10.44 -28.16
N TYR A 458 43.80 9.72 -27.61
CA TYR A 458 43.92 8.91 -26.40
C TYR A 458 44.99 7.81 -26.58
N ALA A 459 46.00 7.80 -25.72
CA ALA A 459 46.91 6.68 -25.55
C ALA A 459 46.51 5.88 -24.31
N LYS A 460 46.03 4.65 -24.51
CA LYS A 460 46.06 3.57 -23.51
C LYS A 460 47.41 2.87 -23.66
N GLU A 461 48.21 2.87 -22.60
CA GLU A 461 49.47 2.13 -22.56
C GLU A 461 49.27 0.75 -21.92
N ASN A 462 49.87 -0.24 -22.60
CA ASN A 462 49.84 -1.66 -22.30
C ASN A 462 50.80 -1.99 -21.14
N GLN A 463 50.35 -2.82 -20.20
CA GLN A 463 51.21 -3.74 -19.47
C GLN A 463 50.72 -5.16 -19.74
N ALA A 464 51.65 -6.02 -20.17
CA ALA A 464 51.49 -7.46 -20.34
C ALA A 464 52.42 -8.18 -19.31
N PRO A 465 52.38 -9.51 -19.16
CA PRO A 465 51.52 -10.20 -18.21
C PRO A 465 52.33 -10.93 -17.11
N LEU A 466 51.71 -11.12 -15.94
CA LEU A 466 52.18 -12.04 -14.91
C LEU A 466 51.45 -13.39 -15.06
N GLU A 467 52.19 -14.44 -15.37
CA GLU A 467 51.74 -15.85 -15.37
C GLU A 467 51.99 -16.50 -14.00
N MET A 468 50.92 -17.03 -13.38
CA MET A 468 50.77 -18.16 -12.44
C MET A 468 49.45 -17.91 -11.69
N ASP A 469 48.49 -18.81 -11.52
CA ASP A 469 48.41 -20.25 -11.69
C ASP A 469 46.91 -20.60 -11.90
N THR A 470 46.67 -21.62 -12.70
CA THR A 470 45.36 -22.02 -13.26
C THR A 470 44.44 -22.68 -12.24
N ALA A 471 43.20 -22.18 -12.10
CA ALA A 471 42.08 -22.92 -11.52
C ALA A 471 41.31 -23.66 -12.63
N PRO A 472 40.88 -24.92 -12.42
CA PRO A 472 40.37 -25.79 -13.48
C PRO A 472 38.96 -25.40 -13.97
N PRO A 473 38.64 -25.62 -15.27
CA PRO A 473 37.30 -25.48 -15.82
C PRO A 473 36.33 -26.57 -15.31
N PRO A 474 35.01 -26.32 -15.37
CA PRO A 474 33.98 -27.20 -14.81
C PRO A 474 33.94 -28.57 -15.50
N ALA A 475 33.67 -29.61 -14.69
CA ALA A 475 33.57 -31.01 -15.13
C ALA A 475 32.35 -31.23 -16.05
N GLU A 476 32.60 -31.87 -17.20
CA GLU A 476 31.57 -32.37 -18.10
C GLU A 476 30.84 -33.57 -17.46
N LEU A 477 29.50 -33.55 -17.53
CA LEU A 477 28.65 -34.70 -17.22
C LEU A 477 28.78 -35.76 -18.33
N PRO A 478 28.86 -37.06 -17.99
CA PRO A 478 29.01 -38.13 -18.96
C PRO A 478 27.81 -38.20 -19.91
N GLN A 479 28.09 -38.27 -21.22
CA GLN A 479 27.11 -38.55 -22.26
C GLN A 479 26.51 -39.95 -22.05
N PRO A 480 25.19 -40.15 -22.26
CA PRO A 480 24.61 -41.49 -22.28
C PRO A 480 25.17 -42.30 -23.47
N PRO A 481 25.33 -43.63 -23.32
CA PRO A 481 25.93 -44.46 -24.36
C PRO A 481 25.09 -44.45 -25.65
N VAL A 482 25.80 -44.36 -26.77
CA VAL A 482 25.30 -44.55 -28.13
C VAL A 482 24.71 -45.95 -28.24
N VAL A 483 23.40 -46.04 -28.47
CA VAL A 483 22.72 -47.29 -28.83
C VAL A 483 23.01 -47.59 -30.30
N TYR A 484 23.75 -48.67 -30.56
CA TYR A 484 23.85 -49.25 -31.89
C TYR A 484 22.58 -50.07 -32.17
N GLU A 485 21.76 -49.63 -33.12
CA GLU A 485 20.68 -50.46 -33.68
C GLU A 485 21.28 -51.60 -34.51
N LEU A 486 20.95 -52.84 -34.15
CA LEU A 486 21.35 -54.04 -34.88
C LEU A 486 20.59 -54.14 -36.22
N PRO A 487 21.20 -54.68 -37.28
CA PRO A 487 20.56 -54.85 -38.58
C PRO A 487 19.34 -55.78 -38.52
N VAL A 488 18.27 -55.35 -39.18
CA VAL A 488 17.03 -56.10 -39.40
C VAL A 488 17.33 -57.37 -40.18
N HIS A 489 17.12 -58.54 -39.56
CA HIS A 489 17.13 -59.83 -40.25
C HIS A 489 15.80 -60.04 -40.97
N HIS A 490 15.87 -60.19 -42.29
CA HIS A 490 14.80 -60.73 -43.13
C HIS A 490 14.73 -62.27 -43.04
N GLY A 491 13.50 -62.81 -43.07
CA GLY A 491 13.16 -64.22 -43.30
C GLY A 491 12.50 -64.88 -42.08
N ARG A 492 11.28 -65.41 -42.15
CA ARG A 492 10.59 -66.09 -43.26
C ARG A 492 9.08 -66.00 -43.09
#